data_AF-A0A7S7SPB3-F1
#
_entry.id   AF-A0A7S7SPB3-F1
#
_cell.length_a   1.000
_cell.length_b   1.000
_cell.length_c   1.000
_cell.angle_alpha   90.00
_cell.angle_beta   90.00
_cell.angle_gamma   90.00
#
_symmetry.space_group_name_H-M   'P 1'
#
loop_
_entity.id
_entity.type
_entity.pdbx_description
1 polymer ?
#
loop_
_entity_poly.entity_id
_entity_poly.type
_entity_poly.pdbx_seq_one_letter_code
_entity_poly.pdbx_strand_id
1 'polypeptide(L)' 'MDISGLIGRSPDRLSLVERRNFAGLWIALELYTPETLPLKRIEAAGRNVVECVKQLKSRGLDPLNFEFVALQS' A
#
# COMPACT_ATOMS: atom_id res chain seq x y z
N MET A 1 2.52 -4.16 15.57
CA MET A 1 3.29 -3.65 14.43
C MET A 1 2.58 -2.41 13.94
N ASP A 2 3.26 -1.26 13.97
CA ASP A 2 2.65 -0.01 13.52
C ASP A 2 2.80 0.10 12.00
N ILE A 3 1.68 -0.09 11.29
CA ILE A 3 1.59 -0.01 9.82
C ILE A 3 1.36 1.43 9.35
N SER A 4 1.07 2.36 10.26
CA SER A 4 0.76 3.76 9.94
C SER A 4 1.93 4.46 9.27
N GLY A 5 3.16 4.06 9.61
CA GLY A 5 4.40 4.57 9.00
C GLY A 5 4.63 4.15 7.54
N LEU A 6 3.79 3.28 6.96
CA LEU A 6 3.81 2.93 5.54
C LEU A 6 2.94 3.87 4.70
N ILE A 7 1.86 4.40 5.27
CA ILE A 7 0.85 5.14 4.52
C ILE A 7 1.44 6.44 3.95
N GLY A 8 1.15 6.71 2.68
CA GLY A 8 1.61 7.88 1.94
C GLY A 8 3.05 7.81 1.44
N ARG A 9 3.80 6.74 1.75
CA ARG A 9 5.17 6.52 1.23
C ARG A 9 5.14 5.77 -0.09
N SER A 10 6.20 5.95 -0.87
CA SER A 10 6.49 5.08 -2.01
C SER A 10 7.07 3.75 -1.52
N PRO A 11 6.61 2.59 -2.05
CA PRO A 11 7.14 1.27 -1.68
C PRO A 11 8.62 1.13 -2.05
N ASP A 12 9.10 1.86 -3.06
CA ASP A 12 10.50 1.86 -3.48
C ASP A 12 11.42 2.54 -2.47
N ARG A 13 10.85 3.36 -1.56
CA ARG A 13 11.59 4.04 -0.49
C ARG A 13 11.62 3.25 0.83
N LEU A 14 11.17 2.01 0.84
CA LEU A 14 11.31 1.12 2.00
C LEU A 14 12.74 0.55 2.04
N SER A 15 13.43 0.78 3.16
CA SER A 15 14.73 0.17 3.43
C SER A 15 14.63 -1.37 3.53
N LEU A 16 15.77 -2.06 3.39
CA LEU A 16 15.81 -3.53 3.56
C LEU A 16 15.26 -3.99 4.92
N VAL A 17 15.53 -3.23 5.98
CA VAL A 17 15.02 -3.53 7.33
C VAL A 17 13.51 -3.39 7.38
N GLU A 18 12.95 -2.32 6.80
CA GLU A 18 11.50 -2.13 6.72
C GLU A 18 10.82 -3.20 5.87
N ARG A 19 11.40 -3.56 4.71
CA ARG A 19 10.86 -4.63 3.86
C ARG A 19 10.78 -5.96 4.62
N ARG A 20 11.80 -6.31 5.39
CA ARG A 20 11.77 -7.51 6.26
C ARG A 20 10.73 -7.38 7.37
N ASN A 21 10.65 -6.23 8.03
CA ASN A 21 9.71 -6.00 9.13
C ASN A 21 8.26 -6.05 8.66
N PHE A 22 7.97 -5.64 7.42
CA PHE A 22 6.63 -5.60 6.84
C PHE A 22 6.37 -6.77 5.87
N ALA A 23 7.27 -7.73 5.77
CA ALA A 23 7.10 -8.91 4.92
C ALA A 23 5.83 -9.68 5.30
N GLY A 24 5.10 -10.16 4.28
CA GLY A 24 3.83 -10.85 4.45
C GLY A 24 2.62 -9.92 4.61
N LEU A 25 2.82 -8.60 4.68
CA LEU A 25 1.72 -7.64 4.56
C LEU A 25 1.36 -7.40 3.09
N TRP A 26 0.08 -7.11 2.87
CA TRP A 26 -0.44 -6.56 1.64
C TRP A 26 -0.49 -5.04 1.71
N ILE A 27 -0.16 -4.37 0.62
CA ILE A 27 -0.26 -2.93 0.44
C ILE A 27 -1.18 -2.61 -0.74
N ALA A 28 -1.86 -1.48 -0.68
CA ALA A 28 -2.62 -0.91 -1.81
C ALA A 28 -1.88 0.30 -2.37
N LEU A 29 -1.59 0.27 -3.67
CA LEU A 29 -0.89 1.30 -4.42
C LEU A 29 -1.84 1.91 -5.43
N GLU A 30 -1.90 3.24 -5.54
CA GLU A 30 -2.74 3.89 -6.54
C GLU A 30 -2.35 3.46 -7.96
N LEU A 31 -3.34 3.12 -8.79
CA LEU A 31 -3.12 2.74 -10.18
C LEU A 31 -2.61 3.94 -10.96
N TYR A 32 -1.59 3.70 -11.78
CA TYR A 32 -1.04 4.71 -12.67
C TYR A 32 -2.01 4.99 -13.83
N THR A 33 -2.37 6.26 -14.02
CA THR A 33 -2.78 6.77 -15.34
C THR A 33 -1.65 7.64 -15.90
N PRO A 34 -1.43 7.66 -17.23
CA PRO A 34 -0.40 8.50 -17.86
C PRO A 34 -0.50 9.99 -17.56
N GLU A 35 -1.67 10.46 -17.12
CA GLU A 35 -1.90 11.85 -16.75
C GLU A 35 -1.33 12.22 -15.36
N THR A 36 -1.08 11.24 -14.49
CA THR A 36 -0.57 11.45 -13.13
C THR A 36 0.84 10.83 -12.97
N LEU A 37 1.86 11.69 -12.97
CA LEU A 37 3.26 11.33 -12.65
C LEU A 37 3.38 10.75 -11.20
N PRO A 38 4.43 9.95 -10.90
CA PRO A 38 4.35 8.51 -10.68
C PRO A 38 4.62 8.12 -9.22
N LEU A 39 4.03 8.83 -8.26
CA LEU A 39 4.20 8.42 -6.86
C LEU A 39 3.17 7.33 -6.57
N LYS A 40 3.50 6.06 -6.87
CA LYS A 40 2.80 4.89 -6.32
C LYS A 40 2.87 5.00 -4.79
N ARG A 41 1.86 5.62 -4.17
CA ARG A 41 1.80 5.80 -2.72
C ARG A 41 1.04 4.64 -2.11
N ILE A 42 1.52 4.17 -0.98
CA ILE A 42 0.80 3.17 -0.18
C ILE A 42 -0.39 3.88 0.47
N GLU A 43 -1.61 3.53 0.06
CA GLU A 43 -2.84 4.12 0.61
C GLU A 43 -3.54 3.19 1.62
N ALA A 44 -3.16 1.92 1.67
CA ALA A 44 -3.56 0.99 2.72
C ALA A 44 -2.51 -0.10 2.90
N ALA A 45 -2.47 -0.68 4.11
CA ALA A 45 -1.64 -1.85 4.41
C ALA A 45 -2.35 -2.78 5.39
N GLY A 46 -2.24 -4.09 5.22
CA GLY A 46 -2.93 -5.07 6.06
C GLY A 46 -2.39 -6.49 5.87
N ARG A 47 -2.91 -7.45 6.63
CA ARG A 47 -2.49 -8.87 6.54
C ARG A 47 -3.05 -9.58 5.31
N ASN A 48 -4.04 -9.00 4.66
CA ASN A 48 -4.70 -9.53 3.47
C ASN A 48 -5.36 -8.38 2.69
N VAL A 49 -5.78 -8.65 1.46
CA VAL A 49 -6.44 -7.67 0.58
C VAL A 49 -7.74 -7.13 1.19
N VAL A 50 -8.50 -7.95 1.93
CA VAL A 50 -9.78 -7.53 2.53
C VAL A 50 -9.57 -6.42 3.57
N GLU A 51 -8.51 -6.49 4.37
CA GLU A 51 -8.14 -5.42 5.30
C GLU A 51 -7.79 -4.11 4.58
N CYS A 52 -7.03 -4.19 3.48
CA CYS A 52 -6.72 -3.01 2.66
C CYS A 52 -7.99 -2.39 2.06
N VAL A 53 -8.89 -3.22 1.51
CA VAL A 53 -10.17 -2.77 0.95
C VAL A 53 -11.03 -2.06 2.01
N LYS A 54 -11.08 -2.60 3.23
CA LYS A 54 -11.83 -1.96 4.34
C LYS A 54 -11.25 -0.58 4.67
N GLN A 55 -9.93 -0.45 4.72
CA GLN A 55 -9.27 0.85 4.99
C GLN A 55 -9.56 1.87 3.88
N LEU A 56 -9.43 1.48 2.61
CA LEU A 56 -9.74 2.36 1.47
C LEU A 56 -11.20 2.83 1.51
N LYS A 57 -12.15 1.91 1.68
CA LYS A 57 -13.58 2.24 1.76
C LYS A 57 -13.90 3.15 2.95
N SER A 58 -13.28 2.94 4.11
CA SER A 58 -13.47 3.82 5.28
C SER A 58 -13.01 5.26 5.05
N ARG A 59 -12.14 5.48 4.05
CA ARG A 59 -11.63 6.79 3.63
C ARG A 59 -12.38 7.34 2.40
N GLY A 60 -13.42 6.66 1.93
CA GLY A 60 -14.18 7.06 0.73
C GLY A 60 -13.44 6.82 -0.60
N LEU A 61 -12.38 6.01 -0.60
CA LEU A 61 -11.63 5.66 -1.80
C LEU A 61 -12.23 4.42 -2.48
N ASP A 62 -12.23 4.39 -3.82
CA ASP A 62 -12.65 3.23 -4.60
C ASP A 62 -11.49 2.22 -4.72
N PRO A 63 -11.60 1.00 -4.14
CA PRO A 63 -10.55 -0.02 -4.23
C PRO A 63 -10.18 -0.43 -5.65
N LEU A 64 -11.04 -0.20 -6.65
CA LEU A 64 -10.75 -0.51 -8.05
C LEU A 64 -9.68 0.40 -8.65
N ASN A 65 -9.40 1.55 -8.03
CA ASN A 65 -8.34 2.46 -8.42
C ASN A 65 -6.97 2.07 -7.82
N PHE A 66 -6.84 0.89 -7.20
CA PHE A 66 -5.63 0.46 -6.52
C PHE A 66 -5.15 -0.92 -6.96
N GLU A 67 -3.83 -1.05 -7.11
CA GLU A 67 -3.10 -2.30 -7.24
C GLU A 67 -2.77 -2.86 -5.84
N PHE A 68 -3.02 -4.14 -5.62
CA PHE A 68 -2.69 -4.81 -4.35
C PHE A 68 -1.43 -5.67 -4.51
N VAL A 69 -0.42 -5.39 -3.69
CA VAL A 69 0.88 -6.06 -3.75
C VAL A 69 1.23 -6.65 -2.40
N ALA A 70 1.69 -7.90 -2.38
CA ALA A 70 2.27 -8.51 -1.19
C ALA A 70 3.74 -8.06 -1.03
N LEU A 71 4.10 -7.56 0.15
CA LEU A 71 5.48 -7.25 0.49
C LEU A 71 6.27 -8.54 0.70
N GLN A 72 7.31 -8.72 -0.10
CA GLN A 72 8.24 -9.85 -0.01
C GLN A 72 9.49 -9.46 0.78
N SER A 73 10.08 -10.44 1.47
CA SER A 73 11.29 -10.32 2.31
C SER A 73 12.59 -10.33 1.52
#